data_AF-A0A8C3C2N5-F1
#
_entry.id   AF-A0A8C3C2N5-F1
#
_cell.length_a   1.000
_cell.length_b   1.000
_cell.length_c   1.000
_cell.angle_alpha   90.00
_cell.angle_beta   90.00
_cell.angle_gamma   90.00
#
_symmetry.space_group_name_H-M   'P 1'
#
loop_
_entity.id
_entity.type
_entity.pdbx_description
1 polymer ?
#
loop_
_entity_poly.entity_id
_entity_poly.type
_entity_poly.pdbx_seq_one_letter_code
_entity_poly.pdbx_strand_id
1 'polypeptide(L)'
;MAPSNALVIHVEEKLLPKEKNKLRKPVVEKMRRDRINSSIEQLKLLLEKEFQRHQPNSKLEKADILEVAVSYLKQQSQLQNPEQDFNSGYLQCLKEAMHFLSYYEPKRETQAQLIKHFCKAQTGADVTYSPAPRRPPLAPCLLARKQPAQKTQAPTIWRPW
;
A
#
# COMPACT_ATOMS: atom_id res chain seq x y z
N MET A 1 49.27 20.59 15.23
CA MET A 1 49.59 20.42 13.79
C MET A 1 48.73 19.29 13.27
N ALA A 2 47.74 19.57 12.42
CA ALA A 2 46.88 18.55 11.84
C ALA A 2 47.58 17.92 10.61
N PRO A 3 47.74 16.59 10.51
CA PRO A 3 48.31 16.00 9.31
C PRO A 3 47.22 15.83 8.25
N SER A 4 47.39 16.59 7.17
CA SER A 4 47.13 16.28 5.76
C SER A 4 46.00 15.31 5.38
N ASN A 5 44.81 15.86 5.13
CA ASN A 5 43.79 15.27 4.25
C ASN A 5 44.19 15.25 2.75
N ALA A 6 45.35 15.82 2.39
CA ALA A 6 45.80 15.94 1.00
C ALA A 6 46.22 14.59 0.37
N LEU A 7 46.65 13.63 1.19
CA LEU A 7 47.14 12.33 0.70
C LEU A 7 45.99 11.44 0.20
N VAL A 8 44.79 11.60 0.77
CA VAL A 8 43.62 10.79 0.40
C VAL A 8 43.07 11.19 -0.98
N ILE A 9 43.14 12.48 -1.31
CA ILE A 9 42.71 13.01 -2.62
C ILE A 9 43.66 12.54 -3.74
N HIS A 10 44.96 12.43 -3.45
CA HIS A 10 45.98 12.11 -4.46
C HIS A 10 46.06 10.61 -4.83
N VAL A 11 45.52 9.72 -3.98
CA VAL A 11 45.47 8.28 -4.26
C VAL A 11 44.32 7.92 -5.21
N GLU A 12 43.27 8.75 -5.28
CA GLU A 12 42.10 8.48 -6.12
C GLU A 12 42.32 8.81 -7.61
N GLU A 13 43.31 9.67 -7.93
CA GLU A 13 43.58 10.12 -9.30
C GLU A 13 44.34 9.07 -10.15
N LYS A 14 44.95 8.04 -9.53
CA LYS A 14 45.83 7.06 -10.20
C LYS A 14 45.27 5.65 -10.36
N LEU A 15 43.97 5.43 -10.22
CA LEU A 15 43.37 4.10 -10.42
C LEU A 15 42.72 3.95 -11.80
N LEU A 16 43.11 2.89 -12.52
CA LEU A 16 42.64 2.59 -13.87
C LEU A 16 41.10 2.47 -13.88
N PRO A 17 40.38 2.87 -14.96
CA PRO A 17 38.93 2.83 -14.98
C PRO A 17 38.26 1.48 -14.64
N LYS A 18 38.99 0.39 -14.80
CA LYS A 18 38.56 -0.97 -14.43
C LYS A 18 38.68 -1.23 -12.93
N GLU A 19 39.65 -0.63 -12.23
CA GLU A 19 39.88 -0.81 -10.78
C GLU A 19 38.90 0.02 -9.96
N LYS A 20 38.63 1.27 -10.37
CA LYS A 20 37.55 2.07 -9.79
C LYS A 20 36.17 1.42 -9.95
N ASN A 21 35.94 0.66 -11.02
CA ASN A 21 34.69 -0.09 -11.23
C ASN A 21 34.61 -1.35 -10.33
N LYS A 22 35.75 -2.00 -10.07
CA LYS A 22 35.87 -3.12 -9.11
C LYS A 22 35.63 -2.68 -7.67
N LEU A 23 35.92 -1.42 -7.31
CA LEU A 23 35.68 -0.83 -5.99
C LEU A 23 34.30 -0.17 -5.85
N ARG A 24 33.72 0.37 -6.94
CA ARG A 24 32.35 0.94 -6.92
C ARG A 24 31.28 -0.11 -6.71
N LYS A 25 31.42 -1.28 -7.33
CA LYS A 25 30.49 -2.42 -7.17
C LYS A 25 30.28 -2.84 -5.70
N PRO A 26 31.33 -3.09 -4.89
CA PRO A 26 31.15 -3.45 -3.48
C PRO A 26 30.56 -2.31 -2.63
N VAL A 27 30.85 -1.05 -2.96
CA VAL A 27 30.25 0.10 -2.24
C VAL A 27 28.74 0.19 -2.52
N VAL A 28 28.32 0.09 -3.77
CA VAL A 28 26.88 0.11 -4.14
C VAL A 28 26.15 -1.08 -3.52
N GLU A 29 26.77 -2.26 -3.53
CA GLU A 29 26.20 -3.45 -2.90
C GLU A 29 26.04 -3.29 -1.39
N LYS A 30 27.04 -2.70 -0.72
CA LYS A 30 26.95 -2.36 0.70
C LYS A 30 25.79 -1.41 0.96
N MET A 31 25.66 -0.33 0.19
CA MET A 31 24.54 0.60 0.32
C MET A 31 23.18 -0.08 0.11
N ARG A 32 23.09 -1.01 -0.85
CA ARG A 32 21.86 -1.79 -1.07
C ARG A 32 21.52 -2.64 0.16
N ARG A 33 22.51 -3.33 0.74
CA ARG A 33 22.34 -4.16 1.93
C ARG A 33 21.96 -3.33 3.14
N ASP A 34 22.60 -2.18 3.34
CA ASP A 34 22.31 -1.26 4.44
C ASP A 34 20.88 -0.73 4.34
N ARG A 35 20.44 -0.35 3.13
CA ARG A 35 19.04 0.05 2.89
C ARG A 35 18.04 -1.06 3.20
N ILE A 36 18.32 -2.30 2.76
CA ILE A 36 17.46 -3.45 3.06
C ILE A 36 17.39 -3.68 4.57
N ASN A 37 18.53 -3.69 5.26
CA ASN A 37 18.57 -3.91 6.71
C ASN A 37 17.81 -2.82 7.47
N SER A 38 18.00 -1.55 7.09
CA SER A 38 17.26 -0.43 7.67
C SER A 38 15.75 -0.58 7.48
N SER A 39 15.30 -0.99 6.30
CA SER A 39 13.86 -1.22 6.07
C SER A 39 13.30 -2.39 6.88
N ILE A 40 14.08 -3.44 7.13
CA ILE A 40 13.67 -4.57 8.00
C ILE A 40 13.57 -4.12 9.46
N GLU A 41 14.49 -3.28 9.93
CA GLU A 41 14.43 -2.71 11.27
C GLU A 41 13.24 -1.76 11.45
N GLN A 42 12.95 -0.93 10.44
CA GLN A 42 11.74 -0.10 10.43
C GLN A 42 10.47 -0.95 10.49
N LEU A 43 10.43 -2.06 9.75
CA LEU A 43 9.30 -2.99 9.77
C LEU A 43 9.10 -3.62 11.15
N LYS A 44 10.19 -3.96 11.84
CA LYS A 44 10.16 -4.44 13.23
C LYS A 44 9.46 -3.45 14.16
N LEU A 45 9.78 -2.16 14.04
CA LEU A 45 9.19 -1.09 14.86
C LEU A 45 7.70 -0.87 14.53
N LEU A 46 7.34 -0.82 13.25
CA LEU A 46 5.96 -0.58 12.82
C LEU A 46 5.00 -1.69 13.28
N LEU A 47 5.48 -2.93 13.35
CA LEU A 47 4.68 -4.11 13.72
C LEU A 47 4.98 -4.59 15.15
N GLU A 48 5.54 -3.75 16.02
CA GLU A 48 5.98 -4.15 17.37
C GLU A 48 4.85 -4.80 18.19
N LYS A 49 3.63 -4.26 18.13
CA LYS A 49 2.45 -4.83 18.79
C LYS A 49 2.10 -6.22 18.27
N GLU A 50 2.31 -6.44 16.98
CA GLU A 50 1.95 -7.67 16.32
C GLU A 50 2.96 -8.76 16.68
N PHE A 51 4.23 -8.39 16.81
CA PHE A 51 5.26 -9.28 17.36
C PHE A 51 5.00 -9.63 18.82
N GLN A 52 4.60 -8.66 19.66
CA GLN A 52 4.25 -8.94 21.06
C GLN A 52 3.08 -9.94 21.18
N ARG A 53 2.11 -9.88 20.26
CA ARG A 53 1.00 -10.82 20.23
C ARG A 53 1.42 -12.24 19.82
N HIS A 54 2.36 -12.39 18.89
CA HIS A 54 2.76 -13.70 18.36
C HIS A 54 3.91 -14.33 19.15
N GLN A 55 4.90 -13.54 19.58
CA GLN A 55 6.12 -13.99 20.26
C GLN A 55 6.64 -12.91 21.26
N PRO A 56 6.04 -12.75 22.45
CA PRO A 56 6.33 -11.64 23.36
C PRO A 56 7.76 -11.60 23.92
N ASN A 57 8.50 -12.73 23.91
CA ASN A 57 9.82 -12.84 24.54
C ASN A 57 10.89 -13.49 23.64
N SER A 58 10.66 -13.56 22.32
CA SER A 58 11.60 -14.19 21.40
C SER A 58 12.50 -13.17 20.71
N LYS A 59 13.74 -13.57 20.45
CA LYS A 59 14.65 -12.78 19.61
C LYS A 59 14.19 -12.91 18.16
N LEU A 60 13.56 -11.86 17.63
CA LEU A 60 13.09 -11.85 16.25
C LEU A 60 14.24 -11.95 15.25
N GLU A 61 14.26 -13.03 14.48
CA GLU A 61 15.13 -13.18 13.33
C GLU A 61 14.57 -12.43 12.11
N LYS A 62 15.39 -12.22 11.08
CA LYS A 62 14.92 -11.54 9.86
C LYS A 62 13.79 -12.31 9.16
N ALA A 63 13.80 -13.64 9.25
CA ALA A 63 12.74 -14.46 8.70
C ALA A 63 11.41 -14.23 9.44
N ASP A 64 11.43 -14.24 10.77
CA ASP A 64 10.25 -13.98 11.61
C ASP A 64 9.64 -12.60 11.32
N ILE A 65 10.49 -11.57 11.20
CA ILE A 65 10.05 -10.20 10.89
C ILE A 65 9.26 -10.18 9.58
N LEU A 66 9.78 -10.84 8.54
CA LEU A 66 9.14 -10.88 7.23
C LEU A 66 7.87 -11.74 7.24
N GLU A 67 7.86 -12.85 7.96
CA GLU A 67 6.70 -13.74 8.06
C GLU A 67 5.51 -13.04 8.73
N VAL A 68 5.74 -12.42 9.89
CA VAL A 68 4.70 -11.66 10.60
C VAL A 68 4.19 -10.49 9.75
N ALA A 69 5.09 -9.79 9.05
CA ALA A 69 4.69 -8.70 8.17
C ALA A 69 3.80 -9.18 7.01
N VAL A 70 4.13 -10.31 6.38
CA VAL A 70 3.30 -10.89 5.32
C VAL A 70 1.95 -11.32 5.87
N SER A 71 1.93 -11.97 7.05
CA SER A 71 0.70 -12.37 7.73
C SER A 71 -0.20 -11.17 8.03
N TYR A 72 0.37 -10.10 8.58
CA TYR A 72 -0.32 -8.84 8.86
C TYR A 72 -0.92 -8.21 7.60
N LEU A 73 -0.15 -8.11 6.52
CA LEU A 73 -0.64 -7.53 5.26
C LEU A 73 -1.77 -8.37 4.64
N LYS A 74 -1.68 -9.70 4.71
CA LYS A 74 -2.76 -10.58 4.26
C LYS A 74 -4.03 -10.36 5.06
N GLN A 75 -3.92 -10.29 6.40
CA GLN A 75 -5.05 -9.99 7.27
C GLN A 75 -5.68 -8.63 6.93
N GLN A 76 -4.85 -7.60 6.74
CA GLN A 76 -5.33 -6.26 6.40
C GLN A 76 -6.02 -6.23 5.03
N SER A 77 -5.47 -6.94 4.04
CA SER A 77 -6.10 -7.04 2.71
C SER A 77 -7.45 -7.76 2.74
N GLN A 78 -7.64 -8.72 3.64
CA GLN A 78 -8.91 -9.41 3.81
C GLN A 78 -9.97 -8.51 4.47
N LEU A 79 -9.55 -7.64 5.40
CA LEU A 79 -10.41 -6.65 6.07
C LEU A 79 -10.81 -5.52 5.10
N GLN A 80 -9.93 -5.12 4.19
CA GLN A 80 -10.23 -4.14 3.14
C GLN A 80 -10.97 -4.79 1.96
N ASN A 81 -12.14 -5.40 2.23
CA ASN A 81 -13.05 -5.81 1.18
C ASN A 81 -13.85 -4.56 0.73
N PRO A 82 -13.69 -4.06 -0.51
CA PRO A 82 -14.44 -2.86 -0.95
C PRO A 82 -15.96 -3.05 -0.88
N GLU A 83 -16.42 -4.29 -0.99
CA GLU A 83 -17.82 -4.69 -0.80
C GLU A 83 -18.27 -4.52 0.67
N GLN A 84 -17.39 -4.78 1.64
CA GLN A 84 -17.68 -4.53 3.06
C GLN A 84 -17.69 -3.04 3.37
N ASP A 85 -16.78 -2.27 2.76
CA ASP A 85 -16.77 -0.80 2.90
C ASP A 85 -18.04 -0.16 2.32
N PHE A 86 -18.50 -0.63 1.15
CA PHE A 86 -19.77 -0.19 0.56
C PHE A 86 -20.96 -0.57 1.44
N ASN A 87 -21.09 -1.84 1.85
CA ASN A 87 -22.21 -2.29 2.67
C ASN A 87 -22.24 -1.60 4.04
N SER A 88 -21.08 -1.37 4.65
CA SER A 88 -20.95 -0.63 5.90
C SER A 88 -21.39 0.82 5.74
N GLY A 89 -20.88 1.53 4.73
CA GLY A 89 -21.28 2.91 4.44
C GLY A 89 -22.76 3.04 4.07
N TYR A 90 -23.28 2.06 3.34
CA TYR A 90 -24.69 1.96 2.96
C TYR A 90 -25.59 1.75 4.18
N LEU A 91 -25.23 0.84 5.08
CA LEU A 91 -25.96 0.58 6.31
C LEU A 91 -25.91 1.79 7.26
N GLN A 92 -24.78 2.47 7.32
CA GLN A 92 -24.63 3.71 8.08
C GLN A 92 -25.54 4.82 7.53
N CYS A 93 -25.62 4.97 6.20
CA CYS A 93 -26.55 5.89 5.55
C CYS A 93 -28.02 5.56 5.88
N LEU A 94 -28.39 4.27 5.80
CA LEU A 94 -29.73 3.82 6.16
C LEU A 94 -30.05 4.13 7.62
N LYS A 95 -29.13 3.84 8.54
CA LYS A 95 -29.30 4.11 9.98
C LYS A 95 -29.56 5.60 10.24
N GLU A 96 -28.79 6.48 9.60
CA GLU A 96 -28.92 7.92 9.77
C GLU A 96 -30.23 8.45 9.17
N ALA A 97 -30.60 7.97 7.97
CA ALA A 97 -31.87 8.30 7.35
C ALA A 97 -33.06 7.87 8.21
N MET A 98 -32.97 6.68 8.81
CA MET A 98 -33.97 6.17 9.74
C MET A 98 -34.05 7.00 11.03
N HIS A 99 -32.92 7.40 11.57
CA HIS A 99 -32.84 8.26 12.75
C HIS A 99 -33.48 9.63 12.49
N PHE A 100 -33.14 10.27 11.36
CA PHE A 100 -33.75 11.54 10.95
C PHE A 100 -35.27 11.45 10.82
N LEU A 101 -35.76 10.39 10.18
CA LEU A 101 -37.19 10.14 10.05
C LEU A 101 -37.83 9.90 11.43
N SER A 102 -37.20 9.17 12.35
CA SER A 102 -37.78 8.99 13.69
C SER A 102 -37.93 10.29 14.49
N TYR A 103 -37.08 11.29 14.22
CA TYR A 103 -37.07 12.57 14.91
C TYR A 103 -38.11 13.56 14.36
N TYR A 104 -38.37 13.54 13.06
CA TYR A 104 -39.36 14.40 12.41
C TYR A 104 -40.54 13.55 11.95
N GLU A 105 -41.61 13.46 12.77
CA GLU A 105 -42.82 12.64 12.55
C GLU A 105 -43.18 12.47 11.05
N PRO A 106 -42.67 11.42 10.38
CA PRO A 106 -42.86 11.27 8.95
C PRO A 106 -44.16 10.55 8.71
N LYS A 107 -44.75 10.81 7.55
CA LYS A 107 -45.77 9.91 7.00
C LYS A 107 -45.19 8.49 6.96
N ARG A 108 -45.88 7.52 7.58
CA ARG A 108 -45.43 6.12 7.65
C ARG A 108 -45.12 5.54 6.27
N GLU A 109 -45.78 6.07 5.25
CA GLU A 109 -45.57 5.75 3.84
C GLU A 109 -44.14 6.06 3.37
N THR A 110 -43.57 7.20 3.79
CA THR A 110 -42.19 7.60 3.41
C THR A 110 -41.17 6.65 4.02
N GLN A 111 -41.35 6.28 5.30
CA GLN A 111 -40.51 5.30 5.98
C GLN A 111 -40.59 3.92 5.30
N ALA A 112 -41.81 3.46 4.98
CA ALA A 112 -42.02 2.17 4.31
C ALA A 112 -41.43 2.13 2.89
N GLN A 113 -41.58 3.22 2.12
CA GLN A 113 -40.99 3.35 0.78
C GLN A 113 -39.46 3.35 0.84
N LEU A 114 -38.89 4.02 1.83
CA LEU A 114 -37.45 4.07 2.02
C LEU A 114 -36.90 2.67 2.34
N ILE A 115 -37.46 1.99 3.35
CA ILE A 115 -37.08 0.61 3.70
C ILE A 115 -37.18 -0.30 2.49
N LYS A 116 -38.26 -0.21 1.71
CA LYS A 116 -38.45 -0.99 0.47
C LYS A 116 -37.35 -0.72 -0.56
N HIS A 117 -36.95 0.54 -0.76
CA HIS A 117 -35.85 0.88 -1.66
C HIS A 117 -34.53 0.30 -1.15
N PHE A 118 -34.27 0.40 0.15
CA PHE A 118 -33.02 -0.07 0.74
C PHE A 118 -32.86 -1.60 0.73
N CYS A 119 -33.95 -2.34 0.99
CA CYS A 119 -33.94 -3.80 0.90
C CYS A 119 -33.75 -4.29 -0.56
N LYS A 120 -34.36 -3.59 -1.54
CA LYS A 120 -34.23 -3.94 -2.97
C LYS A 120 -32.82 -3.74 -3.51
N ALA A 121 -32.12 -2.70 -3.07
CA ALA A 121 -30.75 -2.45 -3.49
C ALA A 121 -29.76 -3.51 -2.95
N GLN A 122 -30.03 -4.11 -1.78
CA GLN A 122 -29.24 -5.23 -1.24
C GLN A 122 -29.49 -6.57 -1.95
N THR A 123 -30.70 -6.80 -2.46
CA THR A 123 -31.05 -8.06 -3.15
C THR A 123 -30.56 -8.11 -4.61
N GLY A 124 -30.03 -7.02 -5.15
CA GLY A 124 -29.45 -6.96 -6.50
C GLY A 124 -28.00 -7.47 -6.62
N ALA A 125 -27.38 -7.90 -5.50
CA ALA A 125 -26.01 -8.40 -5.48
C ALA A 125 -25.88 -9.91 -5.81
N ASP A 126 -27.00 -10.62 -5.98
CA ASP A 126 -26.99 -12.05 -6.34
C ASP A 126 -27.46 -12.28 -7.78
N VAL A 127 -26.66 -11.85 -8.77
CA VAL A 127 -26.71 -12.37 -10.14
C VAL A 127 -25.29 -12.43 -10.70
N THR A 128 -24.76 -13.66 -10.69
CA THR A 128 -23.92 -14.27 -11.73
C THR A 128 -22.61 -13.58 -12.11
N TYR A 129 -21.50 -14.25 -11.75
CA TYR A 129 -20.15 -14.08 -12.28
C TYR A 129 -20.10 -13.64 -13.76
N SER A 130 -19.54 -12.45 -14.01
CA SER A 130 -18.88 -12.10 -15.27
C SER A 130 -17.82 -11.02 -14.99
N PRO A 131 -16.52 -11.26 -15.28
CA PRO A 131 -15.46 -10.33 -14.94
C PRO A 131 -15.37 -9.26 -16.02
N ALA A 132 -16.21 -8.23 -15.95
CA ALA A 132 -16.01 -7.00 -16.70
C ALA A 132 -15.43 -5.93 -15.75
N PRO A 133 -14.29 -5.29 -16.08
CA PRO A 133 -13.69 -4.29 -15.21
C PRO A 133 -14.61 -3.05 -15.19
N ARG A 134 -15.32 -2.85 -14.06
CA ARG A 134 -16.08 -1.61 -13.83
C ARG A 134 -15.09 -0.46 -13.77
N ARG A 135 -15.17 0.44 -14.75
CA ARG A 135 -14.42 1.70 -14.77
C ARG A 135 -14.79 2.56 -13.55
N PRO A 136 -13.83 3.24 -12.90
CA PRO A 136 -14.14 4.23 -11.88
C PRO A 136 -14.94 5.40 -12.48
N PRO A 137 -15.79 6.09 -11.70
CA PRO A 137 -16.48 7.30 -12.15
C PRO A 137 -15.45 8.36 -12.54
N LEU A 138 -15.61 8.91 -13.75
CA LEU A 138 -14.76 9.97 -14.30
C LEU A 138 -14.88 11.23 -13.43
N ALA A 139 -13.77 11.66 -12.84
CA ALA A 139 -13.65 12.97 -12.20
C ALA A 139 -13.79 14.09 -13.25
N PRO A 140 -14.33 15.27 -12.91
CA PRO A 140 -14.53 16.37 -13.85
C PRO A 140 -13.19 16.88 -14.40
N CYS A 141 -13.11 16.93 -15.74
CA CYS A 141 -11.98 17.39 -16.52
C CYS A 141 -11.54 18.81 -16.15
N LEU A 142 -10.26 18.99 -15.83
CA LEU A 142 -9.59 20.29 -15.92
C LEU A 142 -8.38 20.20 -16.87
N LEU A 143 -8.61 20.80 -18.05
CA LEU A 143 -7.69 21.49 -18.95
C LEU A 143 -6.40 20.78 -19.41
N ALA A 144 -6.41 20.54 -20.72
CA ALA A 144 -5.34 20.09 -21.58
C ALA A 144 -4.01 20.84 -21.41
N ARG A 145 -2.92 20.07 -21.28
CA ARG A 145 -1.57 20.52 -21.62
C ARG A 145 -0.88 19.46 -22.47
N LYS A 146 -0.56 19.82 -23.72
CA LYS A 146 0.15 18.99 -24.70
C LYS A 146 1.63 18.82 -24.32
N GLN A 147 2.18 17.60 -24.45
CA GLN A 147 3.54 17.31 -24.94
C GLN A 147 3.62 15.84 -25.46
N PRO A 148 4.60 15.49 -26.32
CA PRO A 148 4.50 14.38 -27.26
C PRO A 148 5.29 13.10 -26.86
N ALA A 149 4.82 11.99 -27.43
CA ALA A 149 5.45 10.69 -27.75
C ALA A 149 6.72 10.22 -27.00
N GLN A 150 6.67 9.02 -26.39
CA GLN A 150 7.27 7.78 -26.94
C GLN A 150 7.30 6.58 -25.96
N LYS A 151 7.08 5.40 -26.55
CA LYS A 151 7.57 4.04 -26.24
C LYS A 151 6.90 3.23 -25.10
N THR A 152 6.16 2.23 -25.57
CA THR A 152 5.70 1.00 -24.92
C THR A 152 6.76 0.38 -24.01
N GLN A 153 6.47 0.32 -22.72
CA GLN A 153 7.31 -0.37 -21.73
C GLN A 153 6.92 -1.86 -21.69
N ALA A 154 7.88 -2.72 -22.03
CA ALA A 154 7.82 -4.16 -21.76
C ALA A 154 7.89 -4.42 -20.23
N PRO A 155 7.32 -5.53 -19.73
CA PRO A 155 7.35 -5.83 -18.30
C PRO A 155 8.80 -6.05 -17.84
N THR A 156 9.16 -5.36 -16.75
CA THR A 156 10.47 -5.43 -16.11
C THR A 156 10.67 -6.83 -15.54
N ILE A 157 11.33 -7.71 -16.30
CA ILE A 157 11.90 -8.94 -15.77
C ILE A 157 12.82 -8.56 -14.61
N TRP A 158 12.49 -9.05 -13.42
CA TRP A 158 13.37 -8.99 -12.26
C TRP A 158 14.68 -9.67 -12.65
N ARG A 159 15.78 -8.91 -12.68
CA ARG A 159 17.12 -9.47 -12.85
C ARG A 159 17.77 -9.54 -11.47
N PRO A 160 18.17 -10.73 -10.99
CA PRO A 160 19.07 -10.84 -9.85
C PRO A 160 20.39 -10.15 -10.23
N TRP A 161 20.88 -9.29 -9.33
CA TRP A 161 22.17 -8.62 -9.45
C TRP A 161 23.32 -9.63 -9.41
#